data_AF-A0A8R1DEN9-F1
#
_entry.id   AF-A0A8R1DEN9-F1
#
_cell.length_a   1.000
_cell.length_b   1.000
_cell.length_c   1.000
_cell.angle_alpha   90.00
_cell.angle_beta   90.00
_cell.angle_gamma   90.00
#
_symmetry.space_group_name_H-M   'P 1'
#
loop_
_entity.id
_entity.type
_entity.pdbx_description
1 polymer ?
#
loop_
_entity_poly.entity_id
_entity_poly.type
_entity_poly.pdbx_seq_one_letter_code
_entity_poly.pdbx_strand_id
1 'polypeptide(L)'
;MIKTIMSYIEKLGGEQSQCLIDAENVNNECFVHIFLRLDSKTLRNCMLACHRFRSLLSNDSFWVERARIIGRVNNLPPFAWRKATNQKKFKGNESGEIDVSKFAFNFPIMVHSGGYSTIRPTFFSYFDAAPNHIIQGIIRSDEFKIGATGNGIQMEQNSGYGCEPHTDVEKCFAFSFANSSIYIFVDLVAKGIDPWILDYVRPKIRISQKINHRHDCAASLTLAAQLNYHETQWVQENGQVQVSRNTDLKRSKSINKQWPQWTEATWADVALEFNNYPSGMRHLTVLNTGKDDQFWQGFYGPKIANIEIKVILPEMPVVRPLQEDTERKREDDEPHNEQAPQFRLPFLRGRRNVMAIPPAIFHNPAEE
;
A
#
# COMPACT_ATOMS: atom_id res chain seq x y z
N MET A 1 15.62 21.48 -19.48
CA MET A 1 16.47 20.80 -20.48
C MET A 1 17.65 21.67 -20.88
N ILE A 2 17.44 22.82 -21.55
CA ILE A 2 18.53 23.75 -21.93
C ILE A 2 19.33 24.23 -20.72
N LYS A 3 18.67 24.66 -19.63
CA LYS A 3 19.37 25.15 -18.42
C LYS A 3 20.28 24.11 -17.74
N THR A 4 19.89 22.84 -17.73
CA THR A 4 20.66 21.76 -17.10
C THR A 4 21.89 21.40 -17.93
N ILE A 5 21.72 21.35 -19.26
CA ILE A 5 22.81 21.14 -20.23
C ILE A 5 23.79 22.32 -20.17
N MET A 6 23.30 23.56 -20.07
CA MET A 6 24.14 24.76 -19.96
C MET A 6 24.99 24.76 -18.68
N SER A 7 24.45 24.35 -17.52
CA SER A 7 25.23 24.34 -16.26
C SER A 7 26.39 23.33 -16.26
N TYR A 8 26.31 22.27 -17.07
CA TYR A 8 27.40 21.29 -17.22
C TYR A 8 28.51 21.81 -18.14
N ILE A 9 28.16 22.67 -19.11
CA ILE A 9 29.09 23.32 -20.03
C ILE A 9 29.77 24.52 -19.35
N GLU A 10 29.07 25.26 -18.48
CA GLU A 10 29.64 26.38 -17.70
C GLU A 10 30.81 25.95 -16.78
N LYS A 11 30.82 24.70 -16.30
CA LYS A 11 31.93 24.17 -15.49
C LYS A 11 33.23 23.94 -16.27
N LEU A 12 33.21 24.01 -17.60
CA LEU A 12 34.37 23.77 -18.47
C LEU A 12 35.09 25.06 -18.91
N GLY A 13 34.74 26.23 -18.36
CA GLY A 13 35.55 27.44 -18.47
C GLY A 13 35.67 28.06 -19.88
N GLY A 14 34.76 27.71 -20.81
CA GLY A 14 34.69 28.32 -22.14
C GLY A 14 33.68 29.47 -22.18
N GLU A 15 33.99 30.52 -22.95
CA GLU A 15 33.10 31.65 -23.27
C GLU A 15 31.67 31.18 -23.57
N GLN A 16 30.66 31.95 -23.12
CA GLN A 16 29.23 31.72 -23.36
C GLN A 16 28.88 31.86 -24.86
N SER A 17 29.39 30.94 -25.68
CA SER A 17 28.84 30.66 -26.99
C SER A 17 27.55 29.89 -26.76
N GLN A 18 26.41 30.51 -27.09
CA GLN A 18 25.11 29.86 -27.08
C GLN A 18 25.21 28.61 -27.97
N CYS A 19 25.35 27.43 -27.36
CA CYS A 19 25.45 26.18 -28.10
C CYS A 19 24.07 25.87 -28.69
N LEU A 20 23.82 26.39 -29.89
CA LEU A 20 22.67 26.05 -30.71
C LEU A 20 22.93 24.65 -31.28
N ILE A 21 22.51 23.64 -30.50
CA ILE A 21 22.46 22.27 -31.00
C ILE A 21 21.20 22.14 -31.84
N ASP A 22 21.38 21.97 -33.14
CA ASP A 22 20.30 21.57 -34.01
C ASP A 22 19.89 20.12 -33.68
N ALA A 23 18.77 20.00 -32.97
CA ALA A 23 18.25 18.73 -32.51
C ALA A 23 17.81 17.80 -33.66
N GLU A 24 17.62 18.31 -34.88
CA GLU A 24 17.26 17.50 -36.05
C GLU A 24 18.44 16.60 -36.45
N ASN A 25 19.65 17.15 -36.44
CA ASN A 25 20.88 16.49 -36.89
C ASN A 25 21.56 15.60 -35.83
N VAL A 26 21.14 15.69 -34.56
CA VAL A 26 21.66 14.82 -33.50
C VAL A 26 21.13 13.40 -33.66
N ASN A 27 21.97 12.37 -33.55
CA ASN A 27 21.55 10.96 -33.64
C ASN A 27 20.61 10.57 -32.47
N ASN A 28 19.65 9.67 -32.72
CA ASN A 28 18.77 9.07 -31.73
C ASN A 28 19.53 8.43 -30.55
N GLU A 29 20.69 7.80 -30.81
CA GLU A 29 21.53 7.20 -29.76
C GLU A 29 22.01 8.24 -28.75
N CYS A 30 22.39 9.44 -29.21
CA CYS A 30 22.78 10.54 -28.34
C CYS A 30 21.61 10.96 -27.44
N PHE A 31 20.41 11.10 -27.99
CA PHE A 31 19.21 11.42 -27.20
C PHE A 31 18.90 10.32 -26.18
N VAL A 32 19.03 9.05 -26.53
CA VAL A 32 18.85 7.94 -25.59
C VAL A 32 19.82 8.07 -24.42
N HIS A 33 21.11 8.29 -24.67
CA HIS A 33 22.09 8.48 -23.59
C HIS A 33 21.81 9.69 -22.70
N ILE A 34 21.29 10.79 -23.27
CA ILE A 34 20.84 11.96 -22.50
C ILE A 34 19.64 11.57 -21.65
N PHE A 35 18.61 10.98 -22.25
CA PHE A 35 17.36 10.61 -21.58
C PHE A 35 17.56 9.62 -20.45
N LEU A 36 18.49 8.68 -20.56
CA LEU A 36 18.83 7.73 -19.49
C LEU A 36 19.26 8.44 -18.19
N ARG A 37 19.81 9.65 -18.28
CA ARG A 37 20.32 10.43 -17.13
C ARG A 37 19.35 11.51 -16.63
N LEU A 38 18.26 11.75 -17.34
CA LEU A 38 17.26 12.73 -16.94
C LEU A 38 16.41 12.22 -15.77
N ASP A 39 15.92 13.13 -14.95
CA ASP A 39 14.93 12.83 -13.93
C ASP A 39 13.56 12.47 -14.55
N SER A 40 12.75 11.80 -13.75
CA SER A 40 11.43 11.29 -14.13
C SER A 40 10.42 12.35 -14.57
N LYS A 41 10.50 13.57 -14.03
CA LYS A 41 9.60 14.67 -14.40
C LYS A 41 10.01 15.24 -15.76
N THR A 42 11.31 15.48 -15.94
CA THR A 42 11.84 15.96 -17.21
C THR A 42 11.58 14.97 -18.34
N LEU A 43 11.69 13.66 -18.12
CA LEU A 43 11.40 12.66 -19.15
C LEU A 43 9.94 12.63 -19.60
N ARG A 44 9.01 12.78 -18.66
CA ARG A 44 7.59 12.93 -19.01
C ARG A 44 7.38 14.14 -19.91
N ASN A 45 8.06 15.26 -19.61
CA ASN A 45 8.01 16.44 -20.47
C ASN A 45 8.66 16.17 -21.85
N CYS A 46 9.75 15.40 -21.92
CA CYS A 46 10.37 15.01 -23.19
C CYS A 46 9.41 14.22 -24.08
N MET A 47 8.60 13.33 -23.51
CA MET A 47 7.59 12.57 -24.28
C MET A 47 6.54 13.46 -24.92
N LEU A 48 6.27 14.63 -24.33
CA LEU A 48 5.30 15.62 -24.83
C LEU A 48 5.93 16.62 -25.80
N ALA A 49 7.25 16.70 -25.86
CA ALA A 49 7.95 17.71 -26.65
C ALA A 49 7.83 17.48 -28.16
N CYS A 50 8.00 16.25 -28.63
CA CYS A 50 7.86 15.90 -30.05
C CYS A 50 7.63 14.40 -30.28
N HIS A 51 7.14 14.06 -31.48
CA HIS A 51 6.91 12.66 -31.88
C HIS A 51 8.18 11.81 -31.86
N ARG A 52 9.32 12.39 -32.24
CA ARG A 52 10.61 11.71 -32.22
C ARG A 52 10.99 11.25 -30.81
N PHE A 53 10.89 12.13 -29.82
CA PHE A 53 11.21 11.80 -28.43
C PHE A 53 10.20 10.82 -27.84
N ARG A 54 8.92 10.99 -28.17
CA ARG A 54 7.89 10.01 -27.79
C ARG A 54 8.22 8.63 -28.32
N SER A 55 8.59 8.49 -29.59
CA SER A 55 8.96 7.20 -30.19
C SER A 55 10.15 6.55 -29.49
N LEU A 56 11.20 7.32 -29.17
CA LEU A 56 12.37 6.82 -28.44
C LEU A 56 12.01 6.35 -27.02
N LEU A 57 11.16 7.12 -26.33
CA LEU A 57 10.74 6.84 -24.95
C LEU A 57 9.59 5.81 -24.88
N SER A 58 8.97 5.46 -26.00
CA SER A 58 8.01 4.34 -26.08
C SER A 58 8.68 2.98 -26.26
N ASN A 59 9.99 2.93 -26.47
CA ASN A 59 10.73 1.67 -26.63
C ASN A 59 10.97 0.99 -25.27
N ASP A 60 10.56 -0.27 -25.14
CA ASP A 60 10.77 -1.08 -23.94
C ASP A 60 12.25 -1.23 -23.56
N SER A 61 13.12 -1.38 -24.56
CA SER A 61 14.58 -1.53 -24.34
C SER A 61 15.18 -0.33 -23.62
N PHE A 62 14.66 0.88 -23.88
CA PHE A 62 15.09 2.10 -23.18
C PHE A 62 14.81 1.99 -21.68
N TRP A 63 13.60 1.56 -21.31
CA TRP A 63 13.20 1.46 -19.90
C TRP A 63 13.91 0.32 -19.16
N VAL A 64 14.20 -0.78 -19.86
CA VAL A 64 15.02 -1.87 -19.30
C VAL A 64 16.42 -1.36 -18.96
N GLU A 65 17.06 -0.63 -19.87
CA GLU A 65 18.40 -0.07 -19.62
C GLU A 65 18.37 1.02 -18.55
N ARG A 66 17.35 1.87 -18.57
CA ARG A 66 17.13 2.87 -17.52
C ARG A 66 17.02 2.21 -16.15
N ALA A 67 16.22 1.16 -16.02
CA ALA A 67 16.06 0.43 -14.76
C ALA A 67 17.39 -0.14 -14.25
N ARG A 68 18.27 -0.58 -15.15
CA ARG A 68 19.64 -1.01 -14.79
C ARG A 68 20.47 0.14 -14.24
N ILE A 69 20.49 1.28 -14.92
CA ILE A 69 21.29 2.45 -14.52
C ILE A 69 20.86 2.99 -13.16
N ILE A 70 19.55 3.03 -12.88
CA ILE A 70 19.02 3.56 -11.61
C ILE A 70 18.89 2.51 -10.50
N GLY A 71 19.39 1.28 -10.72
CA GLY A 71 19.35 0.19 -9.72
C GLY A 71 17.94 -0.36 -9.42
N ARG A 72 16.98 -0.21 -10.33
CA ARG A 72 15.58 -0.65 -10.19
C ARG A 72 15.22 -1.84 -11.08
N VAL A 73 16.19 -2.71 -11.36
CA VAL A 73 15.97 -3.92 -12.17
C VAL A 73 14.88 -4.83 -11.57
N ASN A 74 14.78 -4.88 -10.24
CA ASN A 74 13.80 -5.66 -9.50
C ASN A 74 12.34 -5.19 -9.70
N ASN A 75 12.13 -4.00 -10.26
CA ASN A 75 10.80 -3.50 -10.60
C ASN A 75 10.24 -4.18 -11.85
N LEU A 76 11.11 -4.76 -12.68
CA LEU A 76 10.74 -5.30 -13.99
C LEU A 76 10.28 -6.75 -13.89
N PRO A 77 9.36 -7.18 -14.78
CA PRO A 77 9.00 -8.58 -14.87
C PRO A 77 10.20 -9.44 -15.32
N PRO A 78 10.25 -10.72 -14.92
CA PRO A 78 11.29 -11.65 -15.35
C PRO A 78 11.44 -11.70 -16.87
N PHE A 79 12.64 -12.06 -17.34
CA PHE A 79 12.93 -12.10 -18.78
C PHE A 79 11.98 -13.00 -19.56
N ALA A 80 11.61 -14.17 -19.01
CA ALA A 80 10.65 -15.10 -19.62
C ALA A 80 9.30 -14.42 -19.91
N TRP A 81 8.81 -13.61 -18.97
CA TRP A 81 7.57 -12.85 -19.13
C TRP A 81 7.69 -11.78 -20.20
N ARG A 82 8.80 -11.02 -20.22
CA ARG A 82 9.04 -10.00 -21.26
C ARG A 82 9.08 -10.62 -22.66
N LYS A 83 9.76 -11.76 -22.81
CA LYS A 83 9.83 -12.51 -24.07
C LYS A 83 8.45 -13.01 -24.50
N ALA A 84 7.67 -13.59 -23.58
CA ALA A 84 6.33 -14.09 -23.84
C ALA A 84 5.37 -12.98 -24.32
N THR A 85 5.40 -11.82 -23.66
CA THR A 85 4.59 -10.65 -24.05
C THR A 85 4.95 -10.13 -25.44
N ASN A 86 6.23 -10.07 -25.79
CA ASN A 86 6.66 -9.65 -27.13
C ASN A 86 6.28 -10.66 -28.22
N GLN A 87 6.36 -11.96 -27.90
CA GLN A 87 6.01 -13.03 -28.83
C GLN A 87 4.52 -13.34 -28.87
N LYS A 88 3.74 -12.78 -27.93
CA LYS A 88 2.31 -13.07 -27.71
C LYS A 88 2.04 -14.57 -27.50
N LYS A 89 2.99 -15.26 -26.86
CA LYS A 89 2.94 -16.70 -26.60
C LYS A 89 2.92 -16.97 -25.11
N PHE A 90 1.80 -17.49 -24.62
CA PHE A 90 1.57 -17.81 -23.22
C PHE A 90 1.07 -19.24 -23.08
N LYS A 91 1.51 -19.93 -22.03
CA LYS A 91 0.98 -21.24 -21.66
C LYS A 91 -0.49 -21.11 -21.23
N GLY A 92 -1.33 -22.06 -21.61
CA GLY A 92 -2.76 -22.05 -21.27
C GLY A 92 -3.65 -21.27 -22.24
N ASN A 93 -3.09 -20.70 -23.31
CA ASN A 93 -3.85 -20.11 -24.43
C ASN A 93 -3.61 -20.84 -25.76
N GLU A 94 -3.42 -22.16 -25.70
CA GLU A 94 -3.12 -22.98 -26.90
C GLU A 94 -4.31 -23.03 -27.87
N SER A 95 -5.53 -22.90 -27.35
CA SER A 95 -6.78 -22.79 -28.11
C SER A 95 -7.04 -21.41 -28.70
N GLY A 96 -6.28 -20.38 -28.30
CA GLY A 96 -6.46 -18.99 -28.76
C GLY A 96 -7.73 -18.30 -28.25
N GLU A 97 -8.35 -18.81 -27.18
CA GLU A 97 -9.57 -18.27 -26.60
C GLU A 97 -9.39 -16.88 -25.97
N ILE A 98 -8.18 -16.58 -25.49
CA ILE A 98 -7.84 -15.31 -24.86
C ILE A 98 -7.16 -14.39 -25.89
N ASP A 99 -7.73 -13.20 -26.11
CA ASP A 99 -7.10 -12.15 -26.91
C ASP A 99 -5.89 -11.55 -26.19
N VAL A 100 -4.70 -12.07 -26.52
CA VAL A 100 -3.41 -11.61 -25.96
C VAL A 100 -2.81 -10.43 -26.73
N SER A 101 -3.44 -9.97 -27.82
CA SER A 101 -2.87 -8.92 -28.69
C SER A 101 -2.57 -7.64 -27.91
N LYS A 102 -3.46 -7.29 -26.97
CA LYS A 102 -3.38 -6.09 -26.13
C LYS A 102 -2.45 -6.23 -24.92
N PHE A 103 -1.94 -7.42 -24.62
CA PHE A 103 -1.07 -7.62 -23.45
C PHE A 103 0.26 -6.92 -23.68
N ALA A 104 0.51 -5.86 -22.92
CA ALA A 104 1.74 -5.10 -22.95
C ALA A 104 2.09 -4.69 -21.52
N PHE A 105 3.37 -4.65 -21.20
CA PHE A 105 3.84 -4.17 -19.90
C PHE A 105 4.02 -2.66 -19.95
N ASN A 106 3.51 -1.95 -18.93
CA ASN A 106 3.80 -0.53 -18.81
C ASN A 106 5.13 -0.28 -18.10
N PHE A 107 6.23 -0.50 -18.82
CA PHE A 107 7.59 -0.28 -18.31
C PHE A 107 7.82 1.11 -17.69
N PRO A 108 7.35 2.23 -18.27
CA PRO A 108 7.44 3.53 -17.61
C PRO A 108 6.87 3.50 -16.20
N ILE A 109 5.64 3.04 -16.01
CA ILE A 109 5.01 3.04 -14.68
C ILE A 109 5.77 2.12 -13.73
N MET A 110 6.16 0.90 -14.14
CA MET A 110 6.90 -0.03 -13.29
C MET A 110 8.20 0.56 -12.75
N VAL A 111 8.98 1.20 -13.61
CA VAL A 111 10.27 1.79 -13.23
C VAL A 111 10.09 2.95 -12.25
N HIS A 112 8.99 3.70 -12.37
CA HIS A 112 8.70 4.85 -11.51
C HIS A 112 8.03 4.48 -10.19
N SER A 113 7.01 3.62 -10.23
CA SER A 113 6.09 3.35 -9.13
C SER A 113 6.43 2.12 -8.28
N GLY A 114 7.41 1.32 -8.70
CA GLY A 114 7.88 0.14 -7.94
C GLY A 114 7.74 -1.17 -8.70
N GLY A 115 6.74 -1.29 -9.59
CA GLY A 115 6.47 -2.49 -10.37
C GLY A 115 6.39 -3.73 -9.48
N TYR A 116 7.23 -4.72 -9.77
CA TYR A 116 7.31 -5.99 -9.04
C TYR A 116 8.25 -5.98 -7.82
N SER A 117 8.83 -4.83 -7.46
CA SER A 117 9.63 -4.73 -6.24
C SER A 117 8.77 -4.92 -4.98
N THR A 118 9.43 -5.22 -3.85
CA THR A 118 8.72 -5.40 -2.58
C THR A 118 8.10 -4.09 -2.13
N ILE A 119 6.79 -4.08 -1.93
CA ILE A 119 6.04 -2.94 -1.41
C ILE A 119 6.18 -2.96 0.11
N ARG A 120 6.68 -1.85 0.67
CA ARG A 120 6.82 -1.62 2.11
C ARG A 120 5.94 -0.45 2.54
N PRO A 121 5.37 -0.47 3.76
CA PRO A 121 4.57 0.66 4.25
C PRO A 121 5.40 1.93 4.41
N THR A 122 4.77 3.09 4.23
CA THR A 122 5.42 4.41 4.22
C THR A 122 5.28 5.19 5.53
N PHE A 123 4.59 4.62 6.53
CA PHE A 123 4.30 5.31 7.79
C PHE A 123 5.48 5.41 8.78
N PHE A 124 6.66 4.82 8.50
CA PHE A 124 7.83 4.90 9.38
C PHE A 124 8.23 6.34 9.72
N SER A 125 8.22 7.22 8.71
CA SER A 125 8.55 8.65 8.87
C SER A 125 7.62 9.38 9.84
N TYR A 126 6.37 8.94 9.96
CA TYR A 126 5.41 9.51 10.92
C TYR A 126 5.77 9.14 12.35
N PHE A 127 6.28 7.92 12.57
CA PHE A 127 6.80 7.53 13.87
C PHE A 127 8.14 8.21 14.18
N ASP A 128 9.06 8.34 13.21
CA ASP A 128 10.32 9.06 13.39
C ASP A 128 10.10 10.54 13.77
N ALA A 129 9.05 11.18 13.23
CA ALA A 129 8.70 12.56 13.55
C ALA A 129 7.88 12.72 14.84
N ALA A 130 7.31 11.64 15.37
CA ALA A 130 6.44 11.70 16.54
C ALA A 130 7.25 11.78 17.85
N PRO A 131 6.76 12.52 18.87
CA PRO A 131 7.40 12.54 20.18
C PRO A 131 7.58 11.13 20.76
N ASN A 132 8.80 10.79 21.16
CA ASN A 132 9.18 9.46 21.69
C ASN A 132 8.85 8.29 20.74
N HIS A 133 8.65 8.57 19.45
CA HIS A 133 8.20 7.61 18.44
C HIS A 133 6.81 7.01 18.74
N ILE A 134 5.92 7.77 19.35
CA ILE A 134 4.58 7.31 19.75
C ILE A 134 3.51 8.04 18.94
N ILE A 135 2.62 7.26 18.31
CA ILE A 135 1.41 7.79 17.67
C ILE A 135 0.21 7.52 18.58
N GLN A 136 -0.52 8.57 18.94
CA GLN A 136 -1.78 8.52 19.68
C GLN A 136 -2.92 9.09 18.83
N GLY A 137 -4.11 8.49 18.92
CA GLY A 137 -5.27 8.91 18.14
C GLY A 137 -5.28 8.36 16.71
N ILE A 138 -5.85 9.12 15.79
CA ILE A 138 -6.06 8.68 14.41
C ILE A 138 -5.16 9.47 13.46
N ILE A 139 -4.37 8.75 12.65
CA ILE A 139 -3.63 9.31 11.51
C ILE A 139 -4.15 8.66 10.24
N ARG A 140 -4.33 9.48 9.20
CA ARG A 140 -4.81 9.04 7.90
C ARG A 140 -3.94 9.60 6.78
N SER A 141 -3.65 8.74 5.82
CA SER A 141 -3.02 9.01 4.54
C SER A 141 -3.78 8.20 3.47
N ASP A 142 -3.46 8.42 2.20
CA ASP A 142 -3.99 7.63 1.08
C ASP A 142 -3.46 6.19 1.14
N GLU A 143 -2.25 5.97 1.68
CA GLU A 143 -1.62 4.64 1.72
C GLU A 143 -1.82 3.89 3.05
N PHE A 144 -2.28 4.56 4.12
CA PHE A 144 -2.46 3.93 5.42
C PHE A 144 -3.40 4.69 6.36
N LYS A 145 -3.94 4.00 7.36
CA LYS A 145 -4.68 4.58 8.50
C LYS A 145 -4.18 3.93 9.79
N ILE A 146 -3.78 4.73 10.77
CA ILE A 146 -3.42 4.25 12.11
C ILE A 146 -4.50 4.74 13.07
N GLY A 147 -5.15 3.82 13.78
CA GLY A 147 -6.08 4.11 14.87
C GLY A 147 -5.48 3.60 16.17
N ALA A 148 -4.81 4.47 16.90
CA ALA A 148 -4.09 4.17 18.12
C ALA A 148 -4.89 4.59 19.36
N THR A 149 -5.16 3.65 20.26
CA THR A 149 -5.89 3.84 21.52
C THR A 149 -4.99 3.50 22.71
N GLY A 150 -5.46 3.73 23.94
CA GLY A 150 -4.63 3.51 25.14
C GLY A 150 -3.46 4.49 25.18
N ASN A 151 -2.22 4.01 25.38
CA ASN A 151 -1.03 4.86 25.25
C ASN A 151 -0.55 5.05 23.80
N GLY A 152 -1.24 4.44 22.83
CA GLY A 152 -0.97 4.56 21.41
C GLY A 152 -0.25 3.35 20.82
N ILE A 153 0.47 3.58 19.74
CA ILE A 153 1.41 2.62 19.16
C ILE A 153 2.81 3.26 19.21
N GLN A 154 3.79 2.53 19.74
CA GLN A 154 5.17 2.99 19.81
C GLN A 154 6.02 2.26 18.78
N MET A 155 6.87 2.99 18.07
CA MET A 155 7.97 2.39 17.32
C MET A 155 9.18 2.23 18.25
N GLU A 156 9.51 0.98 18.55
CA GLU A 156 10.66 0.60 19.38
C GLU A 156 11.85 0.20 18.49
N GLN A 157 13.05 0.32 19.05
CA GLN A 157 14.31 -0.07 18.41
C GLN A 157 14.86 -1.36 19.03
N ASN A 158 15.91 -1.94 18.43
CA ASN A 158 16.63 -3.12 18.95
C ASN A 158 15.70 -4.32 19.21
N SER A 159 14.85 -4.66 18.24
CA SER A 159 13.90 -5.77 18.32
C SER A 159 12.82 -5.64 19.41
N GLY A 160 12.68 -4.47 20.00
CA GLY A 160 11.62 -4.13 20.93
C GLY A 160 11.89 -4.54 22.38
N TYR A 161 11.41 -3.72 23.32
CA TYR A 161 11.62 -3.89 24.76
C TYR A 161 10.96 -5.17 25.33
N GLY A 162 11.75 -6.05 25.96
CA GLY A 162 11.22 -7.27 26.57
C GLY A 162 10.92 -8.42 25.59
N CYS A 163 11.43 -8.32 24.36
CA CYS A 163 11.50 -9.43 23.40
C CYS A 163 12.96 -9.87 23.24
N GLU A 164 13.20 -11.13 22.87
CA GLU A 164 14.55 -11.55 22.50
C GLU A 164 15.06 -10.79 21.26
N PRO A 165 16.32 -10.31 21.27
CA PRO A 165 16.92 -9.65 20.11
C PRO A 165 16.91 -10.52 18.86
N HIS A 166 16.59 -9.94 17.71
CA HIS A 166 16.60 -10.62 16.42
C HIS A 166 17.35 -9.76 15.39
N THR A 167 18.33 -10.36 14.70
CA THR A 167 19.24 -9.66 13.77
C THR A 167 18.51 -8.87 12.69
N ASP A 168 17.40 -9.42 12.21
CA ASP A 168 16.63 -8.84 11.12
C ASP A 168 15.57 -7.81 11.60
N VAL A 169 15.39 -7.61 12.92
CA VAL A 169 14.39 -6.70 13.48
C VAL A 169 15.08 -5.53 14.16
N GLU A 170 15.40 -4.51 13.37
CA GLU A 170 15.98 -3.25 13.88
C GLU A 170 14.92 -2.39 14.58
N LYS A 171 13.73 -2.27 13.98
CA LYS A 171 12.60 -1.50 14.48
C LYS A 171 11.33 -2.35 14.49
N CYS A 172 10.46 -2.13 15.47
CA CYS A 172 9.14 -2.75 15.53
C CYS A 172 8.06 -1.80 16.05
N PHE A 173 6.80 -2.12 15.81
CA PHE A 173 5.64 -1.36 16.30
C PHE A 173 4.98 -2.13 17.43
N ALA A 174 5.05 -1.59 18.65
CA ALA A 174 4.48 -2.15 19.87
C ALA A 174 3.12 -1.52 20.16
N PHE A 175 2.11 -2.38 20.32
CA PHE A 175 0.74 -1.99 20.63
C PHE A 175 0.56 -1.81 22.14
N SER A 176 -0.40 -0.98 22.54
CA SER A 176 -0.75 -0.73 23.95
C SER A 176 -1.83 -1.70 24.45
N PHE A 177 -2.48 -1.36 25.56
CA PHE A 177 -3.48 -2.17 26.26
C PHE A 177 -4.90 -2.11 25.68
N ALA A 178 -5.17 -1.06 24.90
CA ALA A 178 -6.45 -0.90 24.22
C ALA A 178 -6.31 -1.26 22.73
N ASN A 179 -7.41 -1.75 22.17
CA ASN A 179 -7.45 -2.25 20.79
C ASN A 179 -7.05 -1.14 19.81
N SER A 180 -5.87 -1.30 19.19
CA SER A 180 -5.32 -0.38 18.22
C SER A 180 -5.20 -1.07 16.86
N SER A 181 -5.16 -0.27 15.79
CA SER A 181 -5.19 -0.77 14.41
C SER A 181 -4.22 -0.03 13.49
N ILE A 182 -3.59 -0.76 12.58
CA ILE A 182 -2.81 -0.24 11.46
C ILE A 182 -3.39 -0.84 10.18
N TYR A 183 -3.88 0.03 9.30
CA TYR A 183 -4.35 -0.30 7.96
C TYR A 183 -3.33 0.16 6.93
N ILE A 184 -3.08 -0.68 5.91
CA ILE A 184 -2.26 -0.36 4.75
C ILE A 184 -3.12 -0.56 3.49
N PHE A 185 -3.15 0.45 2.64
CA PHE A 185 -3.90 0.46 1.39
C PHE A 185 -2.90 0.46 0.23
N VAL A 186 -3.10 -0.45 -0.71
CA VAL A 186 -2.23 -0.60 -1.88
C VAL A 186 -3.08 -0.67 -3.14
N ASP A 187 -2.96 0.33 -4.01
CA ASP A 187 -3.38 0.23 -5.40
C ASP A 187 -2.29 -0.50 -6.20
N LEU A 188 -2.56 -1.75 -6.58
CA LEU A 188 -1.62 -2.60 -7.30
C LEU A 188 -1.31 -2.05 -8.69
N VAL A 189 -2.28 -1.40 -9.34
CA VAL A 189 -2.11 -0.79 -10.67
C VAL A 189 -1.28 0.48 -10.58
N ALA A 190 -1.54 1.34 -9.60
CA ALA A 190 -0.72 2.53 -9.37
C ALA A 190 0.74 2.17 -9.01
N LYS A 191 0.96 1.05 -8.32
CA LYS A 191 2.31 0.51 -8.07
C LYS A 191 2.97 -0.08 -9.33
N GLY A 192 2.25 -0.22 -10.44
CA GLY A 192 2.78 -0.61 -11.74
C GLY A 192 2.57 -2.08 -12.11
N ILE A 193 1.63 -2.77 -11.46
CA ILE A 193 1.19 -4.09 -11.89
C ILE A 193 0.07 -3.93 -12.92
N ASP A 194 0.31 -4.37 -14.16
CA ASP A 194 -0.69 -4.19 -15.22
C ASP A 194 -2.01 -4.94 -14.93
N PRO A 195 -3.19 -4.35 -15.24
CA PRO A 195 -4.48 -4.98 -14.98
C PRO A 195 -4.64 -6.39 -15.57
N TRP A 196 -4.11 -6.61 -16.78
CA TRP A 196 -4.19 -7.92 -17.44
C TRP A 196 -3.40 -9.00 -16.69
N ILE A 197 -2.34 -8.63 -15.96
CA ILE A 197 -1.61 -9.56 -15.10
C ILE A 197 -2.51 -9.99 -13.94
N LEU A 198 -3.19 -9.04 -13.30
CA LEU A 198 -4.10 -9.34 -12.20
C LEU A 198 -5.30 -10.18 -12.66
N ASP A 199 -5.77 -10.00 -13.89
CA ASP A 199 -6.96 -10.69 -14.41
C ASP A 199 -6.68 -12.08 -14.98
N TYR A 200 -5.66 -12.21 -15.83
CA TYR A 200 -5.39 -13.42 -16.62
C TYR A 200 -4.25 -14.25 -16.04
N VAL A 201 -3.30 -13.63 -15.34
CA VAL A 201 -2.19 -14.38 -14.69
C VAL A 201 -2.56 -14.71 -13.25
N ARG A 202 -3.20 -13.77 -12.54
CA ARG A 202 -3.54 -13.86 -11.11
C ARG A 202 -2.32 -14.29 -10.28
N PRO A 203 -1.21 -13.53 -10.33
CA PRO A 203 0.04 -13.88 -9.65
C PRO A 203 -0.16 -14.00 -8.15
N LYS A 204 0.70 -14.79 -7.49
CA LYS A 204 0.66 -14.92 -6.03
C LYS A 204 0.92 -13.57 -5.38
N ILE A 205 0.04 -13.13 -4.48
CA ILE A 205 0.26 -11.94 -3.66
C ILE A 205 0.56 -12.41 -2.24
N ARG A 206 1.79 -12.19 -1.77
CA ARG A 206 2.24 -12.58 -0.43
C ARG A 206 2.42 -11.34 0.44
N ILE A 207 1.74 -11.33 1.59
CA ILE A 207 1.88 -10.34 2.65
C ILE A 207 2.58 -11.05 3.80
N SER A 208 3.76 -10.61 4.19
CA SER A 208 4.52 -11.19 5.30
C SER A 208 4.94 -10.15 6.31
N GLN A 209 5.04 -10.55 7.57
CA GLN A 209 5.57 -9.72 8.65
C GLN A 209 6.15 -10.61 9.76
N LYS A 210 7.02 -10.04 10.58
CA LYS A 210 7.48 -10.63 11.82
C LYS A 210 6.57 -10.19 12.97
N ILE A 211 6.27 -11.10 13.89
CA ILE A 211 5.43 -10.85 15.06
C ILE A 211 6.09 -11.37 16.33
N ASN A 212 5.87 -10.69 17.44
CA ASN A 212 6.28 -11.13 18.76
C ASN A 212 5.40 -10.50 19.85
N HIS A 213 5.61 -10.89 21.11
CA HIS A 213 5.04 -10.28 22.30
C HIS A 213 6.11 -10.23 23.41
N ARG A 214 5.79 -9.59 24.54
CA ARG A 214 6.67 -9.61 25.71
C ARG A 214 6.43 -10.85 26.54
N HIS A 215 7.49 -11.42 27.12
CA HIS A 215 7.37 -12.66 27.91
C HIS A 215 6.40 -12.52 29.11
N ASP A 216 6.33 -11.34 29.72
CA ASP A 216 5.61 -11.06 30.97
C ASP A 216 4.16 -10.62 30.79
N CYS A 217 3.65 -10.55 29.56
CA CYS A 217 2.29 -10.08 29.29
C CYS A 217 1.58 -10.97 28.26
N ALA A 218 0.32 -11.32 28.53
CA ALA A 218 -0.52 -11.90 27.49
C ALA A 218 -0.89 -10.84 26.44
N ALA A 219 -1.00 -11.23 25.18
CA ALA A 219 -1.28 -10.32 24.08
C ALA A 219 -2.04 -11.01 22.95
N SER A 220 -2.81 -10.22 22.20
CA SER A 220 -3.57 -10.68 21.04
C SER A 220 -3.32 -9.81 19.81
N LEU A 221 -3.12 -10.46 18.66
CA LEU A 221 -2.89 -9.86 17.35
C LEU A 221 -3.79 -10.50 16.29
N THR A 222 -4.39 -9.68 15.44
CA THR A 222 -5.05 -10.10 14.21
C THR A 222 -4.34 -9.47 13.03
N LEU A 223 -3.80 -10.30 12.13
CA LEU A 223 -3.35 -9.90 10.80
C LEU A 223 -4.41 -10.35 9.79
N ALA A 224 -5.02 -9.41 9.08
CA ALA A 224 -5.98 -9.68 8.02
C ALA A 224 -5.59 -8.96 6.73
N ALA A 225 -6.01 -9.50 5.59
CA ALA A 225 -5.87 -8.86 4.31
C ALA A 225 -7.06 -9.17 3.39
N GLN A 226 -7.37 -8.25 2.49
CA GLN A 226 -8.45 -8.39 1.53
C GLN A 226 -8.09 -7.75 0.18
N LEU A 227 -8.36 -8.47 -0.90
CA LEU A 227 -8.31 -7.96 -2.28
C LEU A 227 -9.66 -7.34 -2.67
N ASN A 228 -9.61 -6.19 -3.33
CA ASN A 228 -10.79 -5.41 -3.69
C ASN A 228 -10.74 -4.93 -5.16
N TYR A 229 -11.91 -4.71 -5.75
CA TYR A 229 -12.08 -4.16 -7.09
C TYR A 229 -11.69 -2.69 -7.16
N HIS A 230 -12.30 -1.90 -6.29
CA HIS A 230 -12.10 -0.46 -6.21
C HIS A 230 -11.34 -0.09 -4.95
N GLU A 231 -10.91 1.17 -4.87
CA GLU A 231 -10.44 1.71 -3.61
C GLU A 231 -11.65 1.72 -2.66
N THR A 232 -11.64 0.80 -1.70
CA THR A 232 -12.74 0.69 -0.77
C THR A 232 -12.38 1.48 0.49
N GLN A 233 -13.10 2.58 0.72
CA GLN A 233 -13.10 3.24 2.04
C GLN A 233 -13.71 2.37 3.15
N TRP A 234 -14.19 1.16 2.84
CA TRP A 234 -14.82 0.10 3.67
C TRP A 234 -14.28 -0.12 5.10
N VAL A 235 -13.12 0.42 5.44
CA VAL A 235 -12.53 0.44 6.78
C VAL A 235 -12.98 1.65 7.61
N GLN A 236 -13.64 2.65 7.02
CA GLN A 236 -13.70 3.96 7.65
C GLN A 236 -14.57 4.01 8.89
N GLU A 237 -15.72 3.35 8.94
CA GLU A 237 -16.68 3.67 10.01
C GLU A 237 -17.35 2.47 10.69
N ASN A 238 -17.62 1.35 10.02
CA ASN A 238 -18.37 0.24 10.65
C ASN A 238 -17.71 -1.10 10.37
N GLY A 239 -17.04 -1.64 11.39
CA GLY A 239 -16.47 -2.97 11.32
C GLY A 239 -17.53 -4.00 10.94
N GLN A 240 -17.42 -4.54 9.72
CA GLN A 240 -17.70 -5.94 9.46
C GLN A 240 -16.65 -6.51 8.53
N VAL A 241 -15.75 -7.27 9.16
CA VAL A 241 -15.23 -8.56 8.69
C VAL A 241 -16.30 -9.19 7.82
N GLN A 242 -15.99 -9.64 6.60
CA GLN A 242 -16.91 -10.52 5.87
C GLN A 242 -17.33 -11.64 6.82
N VAL A 243 -18.56 -11.53 7.31
CA VAL A 243 -19.00 -12.28 8.48
C VAL A 243 -19.03 -13.73 8.06
N SER A 244 -18.38 -14.55 8.87
CA SER A 244 -18.44 -16.00 8.85
C SER A 244 -19.89 -16.45 8.58
N ARG A 245 -20.17 -16.81 7.32
CA ARG A 245 -21.23 -17.69 6.81
C ARG A 245 -21.28 -17.51 5.30
N ASN A 246 -20.73 -18.50 4.60
CA ASN A 246 -20.59 -18.60 3.15
C ASN A 246 -19.66 -17.57 2.53
N THR A 247 -18.41 -17.97 2.26
CA THR A 247 -17.72 -17.72 0.98
C THR A 247 -16.31 -18.32 0.98
N ASP A 248 -15.82 -18.75 -0.19
CA ASP A 248 -14.46 -19.24 -0.38
C ASP A 248 -13.46 -18.14 0.04
N LEU A 249 -12.48 -18.47 0.89
CA LEU A 249 -11.44 -17.56 1.41
C LEU A 249 -10.44 -17.04 0.34
N LYS A 250 -10.88 -16.82 -0.90
CA LYS A 250 -10.09 -16.46 -2.07
C LYS A 250 -9.71 -14.99 -2.09
N ARG A 251 -10.59 -14.10 -1.62
CA ARG A 251 -10.33 -12.64 -1.59
C ARG A 251 -10.02 -12.07 -0.21
N SER A 252 -10.30 -12.78 0.88
CA SER A 252 -10.00 -12.36 2.25
C SER A 252 -9.34 -13.47 3.05
N LYS A 253 -8.30 -13.11 3.83
CA LYS A 253 -7.56 -14.04 4.69
C LYS A 253 -7.20 -13.37 6.00
N SER A 254 -7.14 -14.14 7.08
CA SER A 254 -6.70 -13.65 8.38
C SER A 254 -5.94 -14.71 9.18
N ILE A 255 -5.07 -14.24 10.06
CA ILE A 255 -4.37 -15.00 11.08
C ILE A 255 -4.64 -14.28 12.41
N ASN A 256 -5.13 -15.05 13.38
CA ASN A 256 -5.25 -14.58 14.76
C ASN A 256 -4.14 -15.26 15.58
N LYS A 257 -3.45 -14.46 16.38
CA LYS A 257 -2.41 -14.93 17.28
C LYS A 257 -2.65 -14.42 18.68
N GLN A 258 -2.53 -15.34 19.63
CA GLN A 258 -2.67 -15.08 21.05
C GLN A 258 -1.47 -15.69 21.73
N TRP A 259 -0.91 -14.94 22.67
CA TRP A 259 0.19 -15.39 23.48
C TRP A 259 -0.21 -15.35 24.95
N PRO A 260 0.00 -16.44 25.70
CA PRO A 260 -0.22 -16.42 27.12
C PRO A 260 0.93 -15.71 27.84
N GLN A 261 0.65 -15.27 29.07
CA GLN A 261 1.65 -14.70 29.95
C GLN A 261 2.73 -15.74 30.32
N TRP A 262 3.93 -15.25 30.63
CA TRP A 262 5.09 -16.04 31.06
C TRP A 262 5.57 -17.05 30.01
N THR A 263 5.48 -16.65 28.74
CA THR A 263 5.99 -17.45 27.63
C THR A 263 7.10 -16.74 26.90
N GLU A 264 8.23 -17.42 26.78
CA GLU A 264 9.29 -17.00 25.87
C GLU A 264 8.77 -17.08 24.44
N ALA A 265 8.97 -16.00 23.68
CA ALA A 265 8.68 -15.99 22.26
C ALA A 265 9.82 -15.32 21.49
N THR A 266 10.30 -16.07 20.50
CA THR A 266 11.16 -15.55 19.46
C THR A 266 10.30 -14.86 18.39
N TRP A 267 10.93 -13.94 17.66
CA TRP A 267 10.28 -13.31 16.52
C TRP A 267 9.89 -14.35 15.47
N ALA A 268 8.58 -14.49 15.24
CA ALA A 268 8.02 -15.45 14.31
C ALA A 268 7.63 -14.79 12.99
N ASP A 269 7.93 -15.46 11.87
CA ASP A 269 7.46 -15.05 10.54
C ASP A 269 6.04 -15.56 10.29
N VAL A 270 5.14 -14.65 9.92
CA VAL A 270 3.78 -14.99 9.47
C VAL A 270 3.53 -14.42 8.08
N ALA A 271 2.68 -15.11 7.31
CA ALA A 271 2.32 -14.65 5.97
C ALA A 271 0.90 -15.03 5.58
N LEU A 272 0.24 -14.12 4.86
CA LEU A 272 -0.98 -14.35 4.10
C LEU A 272 -0.62 -14.44 2.62
N GLU A 273 -1.13 -15.46 1.93
CA GLU A 273 -0.89 -15.65 0.50
C GLU A 273 -2.19 -15.76 -0.28
N PHE A 274 -2.40 -14.87 -1.23
CA PHE A 274 -3.49 -14.97 -2.19
C PHE A 274 -3.03 -15.70 -3.46
N ASN A 275 -3.75 -16.76 -3.81
CA ASN A 275 -3.57 -17.55 -5.00
C ASN A 275 -4.95 -17.79 -5.62
N ASN A 276 -5.05 -17.80 -6.96
CA ASN A 276 -6.31 -18.09 -7.67
C ASN A 276 -7.49 -17.22 -7.19
N TYR A 277 -7.24 -15.94 -6.88
CA TYR A 277 -8.30 -14.96 -6.59
C TYR A 277 -9.07 -14.60 -7.87
N PRO A 278 -10.32 -14.14 -7.80
CA PRO A 278 -11.09 -13.77 -8.99
C PRO A 278 -10.46 -12.65 -9.83
N SER A 279 -10.87 -12.53 -11.08
CA SER A 279 -10.45 -11.41 -11.94
C SER A 279 -11.07 -10.09 -11.45
N GLY A 280 -10.45 -8.96 -11.79
CA GLY A 280 -10.93 -7.61 -11.44
C GLY A 280 -10.35 -7.03 -10.15
N MET A 281 -9.52 -7.77 -9.40
CA MET A 281 -8.84 -7.24 -8.22
C MET A 281 -7.83 -6.15 -8.61
N ARG A 282 -7.87 -4.99 -7.95
CA ARG A 282 -6.95 -3.85 -8.18
C ARG A 282 -6.32 -3.32 -6.90
N HIS A 283 -7.02 -3.47 -5.78
CA HIS A 283 -6.60 -2.91 -4.50
C HIS A 283 -6.38 -4.01 -3.47
N LEU A 284 -5.46 -3.78 -2.55
CA LEU A 284 -5.18 -4.65 -1.40
C LEU A 284 -5.29 -3.81 -0.13
N THR A 285 -6.09 -4.27 0.83
CA THR A 285 -6.12 -3.73 2.19
C THR A 285 -5.49 -4.73 3.14
N VAL A 286 -4.54 -4.30 3.96
CA VAL A 286 -3.95 -5.08 5.05
C VAL A 286 -4.30 -4.43 6.38
N LEU A 287 -4.73 -5.22 7.36
CA LEU A 287 -5.10 -4.79 8.69
C LEU A 287 -4.27 -5.55 9.74
N ASN A 288 -3.63 -4.80 10.61
CA ASN A 288 -3.06 -5.29 11.86
C ASN A 288 -3.85 -4.69 13.02
N THR A 289 -4.44 -5.54 13.86
CA THR A 289 -5.16 -5.12 15.07
C THR A 289 -4.53 -5.80 16.26
N GLY A 290 -4.28 -5.06 17.34
CA GLY A 290 -3.61 -5.64 18.50
C GLY A 290 -3.89 -4.91 19.79
N LYS A 291 -3.75 -5.65 20.89
CA LYS A 291 -3.78 -5.15 22.26
C LYS A 291 -3.09 -6.13 23.21
N ASP A 292 -2.74 -5.65 24.40
CA ASP A 292 -2.47 -6.55 25.51
C ASP A 292 -3.78 -7.21 26.03
N ASP A 293 -3.61 -8.27 26.82
CA ASP A 293 -4.69 -8.95 27.51
C ASP A 293 -4.56 -8.87 29.04
N GLN A 294 -3.76 -7.93 29.56
CA GLN A 294 -3.59 -7.68 31.01
C GLN A 294 -4.02 -6.27 31.44
N PHE A 295 -4.34 -5.42 30.47
CA PHE A 295 -4.71 -4.02 30.64
C PHE A 295 -3.63 -3.18 31.33
N TRP A 296 -2.35 -3.43 31.01
CA TRP A 296 -1.21 -2.79 31.63
C TRP A 296 -0.82 -1.51 30.90
N GLN A 297 -0.72 -0.41 31.66
CA GLN A 297 -0.32 0.88 31.10
C GLN A 297 1.07 0.79 30.47
N GLY A 298 1.19 1.21 29.20
CA GLY A 298 2.41 1.13 28.40
C GLY A 298 2.20 0.35 27.09
N PHE A 299 3.29 -0.24 26.59
CA PHE A 299 3.35 -0.93 25.29
C PHE A 299 3.61 -2.44 25.49
N TYR A 300 2.65 -3.09 26.15
CA TYR A 300 2.71 -4.52 26.51
C TYR A 300 1.98 -5.43 25.53
N GLY A 301 1.32 -4.86 24.52
CA GLY A 301 0.61 -5.60 23.49
C GLY A 301 1.54 -6.31 22.50
N PRO A 302 0.98 -6.85 21.41
CA PRO A 302 1.80 -7.50 20.39
C PRO A 302 2.73 -6.50 19.71
N LYS A 303 3.78 -7.04 19.10
CA LYS A 303 4.74 -6.30 18.30
C LYS A 303 4.78 -6.85 16.90
N ILE A 304 4.88 -5.95 15.92
CA ILE A 304 5.00 -6.31 14.51
C ILE A 304 6.20 -5.60 13.87
N ALA A 305 6.85 -6.25 12.91
CA ALA A 305 7.99 -5.72 12.19
C ALA A 305 8.05 -6.25 10.75
N ASN A 306 8.90 -5.65 9.92
CA ASN A 306 9.25 -6.14 8.58
C ASN A 306 8.05 -6.47 7.69
N ILE A 307 7.05 -5.59 7.67
CA ILE A 307 5.87 -5.76 6.82
C ILE A 307 6.31 -5.64 5.35
N GLU A 308 6.03 -6.67 4.56
CA GLU A 308 6.39 -6.78 3.16
C GLU A 308 5.21 -7.32 2.35
N ILE A 309 4.94 -6.68 1.20
CA ILE A 309 3.94 -7.11 0.23
C ILE A 309 4.65 -7.39 -1.08
N LYS A 310 4.50 -8.61 -1.62
CA LYS A 310 5.17 -9.08 -2.84
C LYS A 310 4.16 -9.62 -3.84
N VAL A 311 4.24 -9.15 -5.08
CA VAL A 311 3.52 -9.72 -6.23
C VAL A 311 4.48 -10.63 -6.98
N ILE A 312 4.23 -11.93 -6.92
CA ILE A 312 5.13 -12.97 -7.41
C ILE A 312 4.54 -13.59 -8.67
N LEU A 313 5.11 -13.24 -9.82
CA LEU A 313 4.78 -13.89 -11.08
C LEU A 313 5.19 -15.37 -11.04
N PRO A 314 4.39 -16.26 -11.65
CA PRO A 314 4.80 -17.65 -11.78
C PRO A 314 6.03 -17.76 -12.68
N GLU A 315 6.82 -18.81 -12.47
CA GLU A 315 8.07 -19.04 -13.20
C GLU A 315 7.86 -19.08 -14.71
N MET A 316 6.77 -19.73 -15.14
CA MET A 316 6.37 -19.82 -16.54
C MET A 316 5.27 -18.79 -16.86
N PRO A 317 5.34 -18.13 -18.04
CA PRO A 317 4.33 -17.19 -18.50
C PRO A 317 3.04 -17.93 -18.88
N VAL A 318 2.13 -18.02 -17.92
CA VAL A 318 0.85 -18.69 -18.02
C VAL A 318 -0.28 -17.67 -17.96
N VAL A 319 -1.30 -17.88 -18.78
CA VAL A 319 -2.55 -17.11 -18.74
C VAL A 319 -3.72 -18.08 -18.54
N ARG A 320 -4.78 -17.57 -17.95
CA ARG A 320 -5.99 -18.31 -17.59
C ARG A 320 -7.20 -17.48 -18.00
N PRO A 321 -8.33 -18.11 -18.32
CA PRO A 321 -9.55 -17.38 -18.61
C PRO A 321 -9.98 -16.54 -17.40
N LEU A 322 -10.76 -15.49 -17.68
CA LEU A 322 -11.35 -14.65 -16.64
C LEU A 322 -12.13 -15.53 -15.67
N GLN A 323 -11.94 -15.27 -14.39
CA GLN A 323 -12.63 -16.00 -13.34
C GLN A 323 -13.62 -15.07 -12.68
N GLU A 324 -14.90 -15.41 -12.78
CA GLU A 324 -15.95 -14.69 -12.08
C GLU A 324 -15.78 -14.82 -10.57
N ASP A 325 -16.15 -13.73 -9.89
CA ASP A 325 -16.22 -13.70 -8.45
C ASP A 325 -17.66 -13.95 -8.01
N THR A 326 -17.93 -15.17 -7.56
CA THR A 326 -19.23 -15.55 -7.01
C THR A 326 -19.58 -14.80 -5.72
N GLU A 327 -18.62 -14.07 -5.15
CA GLU A 327 -18.74 -13.36 -3.88
C GLU A 327 -18.89 -11.87 -4.06
N ARG A 328 -18.79 -11.36 -5.29
CA ARG A 328 -18.93 -9.93 -5.60
C ARG A 328 -20.32 -9.47 -5.24
N LYS A 329 -20.40 -8.44 -4.42
CA LYS A 329 -21.67 -7.83 -4.00
C LYS A 329 -21.80 -6.42 -4.58
N ARG A 330 -23.00 -5.86 -4.52
CA ARG A 330 -23.29 -4.51 -5.02
C ARG A 330 -22.40 -3.45 -4.34
N GLU A 331 -22.11 -3.64 -3.06
CA GLU A 331 -21.27 -2.74 -2.27
C GLU A 331 -19.80 -2.74 -2.70
N ASP A 332 -19.36 -3.77 -3.45
CA ASP A 332 -18.03 -3.79 -4.07
C ASP A 332 -17.96 -2.82 -5.26
N ASP A 333 -19.07 -2.53 -5.93
CA ASP A 333 -19.15 -1.66 -7.12
C ASP A 333 -19.35 -0.16 -6.77
N GLU A 334 -20.04 0.12 -5.66
CA GLU A 334 -20.31 1.49 -5.18
C GLU A 334 -19.90 1.68 -3.70
N PRO A 335 -18.59 1.72 -3.39
CA PRO A 335 -18.11 1.72 -2.00
C PRO A 335 -18.41 2.99 -1.20
N HIS A 336 -18.91 4.05 -1.83
CA HIS A 336 -19.23 5.34 -1.19
C HIS A 336 -20.74 5.62 -1.07
N ASN A 337 -21.60 4.71 -1.54
CA ASN A 337 -23.05 4.92 -1.55
C ASN A 337 -23.70 4.25 -0.33
N GLU A 338 -23.39 4.72 0.88
CA GLU A 338 -24.17 4.33 2.05
C GLU A 338 -25.51 5.08 2.05
N GLN A 339 -26.57 4.43 1.56
CA GLN A 339 -27.90 4.70 2.11
C GLN A 339 -27.94 4.09 3.50
N ALA A 340 -27.79 4.92 4.53
CA ALA A 340 -28.00 4.51 5.92
C ALA A 340 -29.32 3.71 6.03
N PRO A 341 -29.35 2.61 6.78
CA PRO A 341 -30.59 1.86 6.97
C PRO A 341 -31.62 2.81 7.60
N GLN A 342 -32.71 3.08 6.87
CA GLN A 342 -33.86 3.81 7.38
C GLN A 342 -34.57 2.95 8.43
N PHE A 343 -34.00 2.81 9.61
CA PHE A 343 -34.76 2.43 10.80
C PHE A 343 -35.69 3.59 11.13
N ARG A 344 -36.90 3.57 10.56
CA ARG A 344 -38.02 4.35 11.08
C ARG A 344 -38.38 3.79 12.45
N LEU A 345 -37.76 4.31 13.50
CA LEU A 345 -38.35 4.21 14.83
C LEU A 345 -39.67 4.99 14.80
N PRO A 346 -40.79 4.41 15.30
CA PRO A 346 -42.03 5.14 15.41
C PRO A 346 -41.83 6.30 16.39
N PHE A 347 -42.04 7.53 15.90
CA PHE A 347 -42.02 8.75 16.70
C PHE A 347 -43.05 8.66 17.84
N LEU A 348 -42.59 8.33 19.05
CA LEU A 348 -43.33 8.67 20.27
C LEU A 348 -43.05 10.16 20.57
N ARG A 349 -44.08 11.00 20.40
CA ARG A 349 -44.08 12.42 20.78
C ARG A 349 -43.91 12.56 22.30
N GLY A 350 -42.68 12.75 22.76
CA GLY A 350 -42.38 13.23 24.11
C GLY A 350 -42.40 14.75 24.16
N ARG A 351 -43.38 15.33 24.87
CA ARG A 351 -43.42 16.76 25.24
C ARG A 351 -42.18 17.14 26.04
N ARG A 352 -41.40 18.12 25.58
CA ARG A 352 -40.39 18.82 26.39
C ARG A 352 -41.08 19.87 27.26
N ASN A 353 -41.11 19.66 28.58
CA ASN A 353 -41.24 20.77 29.54
C ASN A 353 -39.82 21.22 29.89
N VAL A 354 -39.53 22.48 29.58
CA VAL A 354 -38.28 23.16 29.92
C VAL A 354 -38.47 23.76 31.32
N MET A 355 -37.71 23.30 32.31
CA MET A 355 -37.58 24.00 33.60
C MET A 355 -36.56 25.12 33.43
N ALA A 356 -37.03 26.37 33.47
CA ALA A 356 -36.19 27.56 33.50
C ALA A 356 -35.62 27.75 34.91
N ILE A 357 -34.30 27.91 35.01
CA ILE A 357 -33.61 28.33 36.23
C ILE A 357 -33.66 29.87 36.26
N PRO A 358 -34.24 30.51 37.29
CA PRO A 358 -34.29 31.97 37.35
C PRO A 358 -32.93 32.56 37.75
N PRO A 359 -32.58 33.77 37.26
CA PRO A 359 -31.29 34.40 37.53
C PRO A 359 -31.21 34.97 38.96
N ALA A 360 -29.99 34.96 39.52
CA ALA A 360 -29.70 35.41 40.87
C ALA A 360 -29.98 36.90 41.08
N ILE A 361 -30.70 37.22 42.16
CA ILE A 361 -31.00 38.59 42.59
C ILE A 361 -29.91 39.06 43.54
N PHE A 362 -29.29 40.19 43.22
CA PHE A 362 -28.33 40.89 44.08
C PHE A 362 -29.12 41.81 45.03
N HIS A 363 -29.01 41.61 46.35
CA HIS A 363 -29.59 42.52 47.34
C HIS A 363 -28.60 43.61 47.72
N ASN A 364 -29.01 44.88 47.60
CA ASN A 364 -28.36 46.01 48.23
C ASN A 364 -29.16 46.43 49.48
N PRO A 365 -28.50 46.71 50.61
CA PRO A 365 -29.16 47.11 51.85
C PRO A 365 -29.25 48.64 51.97
N ALA A 366 -30.46 49.19 51.90
CA ALA A 366 -30.87 50.50 52.41
C ALA A 366 -32.41 50.57 52.25
N GLU A 367 -33.16 50.63 53.36
CA GLU A 367 -33.99 51.80 53.76
C GLU A 367 -35.12 52.08 52.75
N GLU A 368 -36.41 52.00 53.05
CA GLU A 368 -37.26 52.00 54.26
C GLU A 368 -38.58 51.26 53.93
#